data_AF-A0A1E7EN17-F1
#
_entry.id   AF-A0A1E7EN17-F1
#
_cell.length_a   1.000
_cell.length_b   1.000
_cell.length_c   1.000
_cell.angle_alpha   90.00
_cell.angle_beta   90.00
_cell.angle_gamma   90.00
#
_symmetry.space_group_name_H-M   'P 1'
#
loop_
_entity.id
_entity.type
_entity.pdbx_description
1 polymer ?
#
loop_
_entity_poly.entity_id
_entity_poly.type
_entity_poly.pdbx_seq_one_letter_code
_entity_poly.pdbx_strand_id
1 'polypeptide(L)'
;HMGHSHSHHDHGRSSSSSTNNNNKSKTYNKQERMVRRLAIVLVCWIATCGTKLFQAAKLTQNDWISFVVTSVALTSADNIKKAFERSVDNFHNNQLQQQQQQQQQYHDNVFNGDTSEADRVTWIGVWVNLFLSVGKLAIGITSHSSVLVADAGHSLSDLFSDFITLWSVNVARIPPDDDHPYGHYKFEAIGSLFLSLTLLATGASVVSSTTTTAAAAAAAVQLPGPLALAMAGISIASKEWLFRITKQVGDRLRSPVVIANAWHHRSDAYSSILALLSIAWAMTGFAAADAAAGILVAGMICMTGSEILIESVKQLSDGADSDLQTEVFEILNELDDDDVIATTSVRARQMGSAASVDVTVEIPSVLSTTATRAVENRVKQRLLVELARRRGESFSKEEKELAIRQELQQQQQTLLDDMPSTTYIEQQVRNEAKLMYPKIRSVEGVTVHFTSQHSVTVDVNVRITEDDEDSTENNALRKVREYARELKGNLETKLHEIESAQIYLDLNTDNDDGKYLTLNNSTSVSSSSSLAP
;
A
#
# COMPACT_ATOMS: atom_id res chain seq x y z
N HIS A 1 8.80 26.94 -23.80
CA HIS A 1 9.05 26.02 -24.94
C HIS A 1 8.61 24.63 -24.52
N MET A 2 7.67 24.05 -25.27
CA MET A 2 7.12 22.71 -25.05
C MET A 2 8.21 21.64 -25.21
N GLY A 3 8.25 20.67 -24.29
CA GLY A 3 9.05 19.44 -24.41
C GLY A 3 8.16 18.26 -24.05
N HIS A 4 7.59 17.63 -25.08
CA HIS A 4 6.84 16.38 -24.97
C HIS A 4 7.74 15.23 -24.53
N SER A 5 7.34 14.50 -23.49
CA SER A 5 7.79 13.12 -23.24
C SER A 5 6.68 12.18 -23.68
N HIS A 6 6.89 11.52 -24.82
CA HIS A 6 6.05 10.44 -25.31
C HIS A 6 6.36 9.18 -24.51
N SER A 7 5.45 8.76 -23.62
CA SER A 7 5.38 7.38 -23.16
C SER A 7 4.64 6.55 -24.21
N HIS A 8 5.35 5.65 -24.88
CA HIS A 8 4.73 4.59 -25.67
C HIS A 8 4.08 3.59 -24.71
N HIS A 9 2.81 3.81 -24.38
CA HIS A 9 1.95 2.78 -23.83
C HIS A 9 1.56 1.82 -24.95
N ASP A 10 2.16 0.63 -24.92
CA ASP A 10 1.71 -0.48 -25.75
C ASP A 10 0.44 -1.07 -25.13
N HIS A 11 -0.72 -0.71 -25.70
CA HIS A 11 -2.02 -1.24 -25.31
C HIS A 11 -2.19 -2.67 -25.82
N GLY A 12 -1.70 -3.65 -25.06
CA GLY A 12 -2.14 -5.03 -25.14
C GLY A 12 -3.45 -5.23 -24.37
N ARG A 13 -4.60 -5.13 -25.04
CA ARG A 13 -5.89 -5.61 -24.51
C ARG A 13 -5.75 -7.06 -24.04
N SER A 14 -5.87 -7.33 -22.75
CA SER A 14 -6.19 -8.65 -22.21
C SER A 14 -7.56 -8.63 -21.54
N SER A 15 -8.58 -8.82 -22.36
CA SER A 15 -9.84 -9.40 -21.91
C SER A 15 -9.56 -10.78 -21.30
N SER A 16 -10.02 -10.97 -20.06
CA SER A 16 -10.49 -12.24 -19.46
C SER A 16 -9.93 -13.54 -20.05
N SER A 17 -9.05 -14.23 -19.32
CA SER A 17 -8.94 -15.68 -19.46
C SER A 17 -8.19 -16.34 -18.29
N SER A 18 -8.96 -16.80 -17.31
CA SER A 18 -8.64 -17.95 -16.43
C SER A 18 -8.48 -19.28 -17.20
N THR A 19 -8.18 -19.23 -18.50
CA THR A 19 -7.95 -20.36 -19.40
C THR A 19 -6.59 -20.31 -20.11
N ASN A 20 -5.77 -19.28 -19.88
CA ASN A 20 -4.59 -19.02 -20.73
C ASN A 20 -3.28 -19.72 -20.32
N ASN A 21 -3.18 -20.29 -19.11
CA ASN A 21 -1.98 -21.07 -18.75
C ASN A 21 -1.86 -22.38 -19.56
N ASN A 22 -2.99 -22.94 -20.02
CA ASN A 22 -2.96 -24.06 -20.96
C ASN A 22 -2.69 -23.63 -22.40
N ASN A 23 -2.95 -22.37 -22.77
CA ASN A 23 -2.71 -21.89 -24.13
C ASN A 23 -1.30 -21.36 -24.33
N LYS A 24 -0.67 -20.67 -23.36
CA LYS A 24 0.78 -20.32 -23.43
C LYS A 24 1.67 -21.56 -23.46
N SER A 25 1.36 -22.58 -22.66
CA SER A 25 2.02 -23.91 -22.73
C SER A 25 1.78 -24.60 -24.08
N LYS A 26 0.58 -24.45 -24.68
CA LYS A 26 0.28 -24.98 -26.02
C LYS A 26 0.92 -24.19 -27.16
N THR A 27 1.05 -22.86 -27.09
CA THR A 27 1.75 -22.06 -28.12
C THR A 27 3.25 -22.30 -28.06
N TYR A 28 3.85 -22.38 -26.86
CA TYR A 28 5.25 -22.76 -26.70
C TYR A 28 5.50 -24.18 -27.25
N ASN A 29 4.61 -25.15 -26.94
CA ASN A 29 4.65 -26.49 -27.52
C ASN A 29 4.39 -26.52 -29.04
N LYS A 30 3.55 -25.63 -29.58
CA LYS A 30 3.24 -25.58 -31.02
C LYS A 30 4.41 -24.98 -31.80
N GLN A 31 5.07 -23.96 -31.25
CA GLN A 31 6.28 -23.37 -31.80
C GLN A 31 7.44 -24.37 -31.74
N GLU A 32 7.61 -25.09 -30.62
CA GLU A 32 8.62 -26.14 -30.50
C GLU A 32 8.36 -27.33 -31.45
N ARG A 33 7.09 -27.74 -31.63
CA ARG A 33 6.72 -28.77 -32.64
C ARG A 33 6.93 -28.28 -34.07
N MET A 34 6.69 -27.00 -34.36
CA MET A 34 6.92 -26.41 -35.68
C MET A 34 8.41 -26.31 -36.00
N VAL A 35 9.23 -25.90 -35.03
CA VAL A 35 10.70 -25.86 -35.15
C VAL A 35 11.27 -27.28 -35.29
N ARG A 36 10.79 -28.26 -34.53
CA ARG A 36 11.19 -29.67 -34.70
C ARG A 36 10.80 -30.23 -36.07
N ARG A 37 9.60 -29.91 -36.58
CA ARG A 37 9.17 -30.32 -37.93
C ARG A 37 9.98 -29.65 -39.03
N LEU A 38 10.29 -28.36 -38.90
CA LEU A 38 11.15 -27.64 -39.83
C LEU A 38 12.59 -28.17 -39.80
N ALA A 39 13.12 -28.51 -38.62
CA ALA A 39 14.45 -29.14 -38.49
C ALA A 39 14.49 -30.53 -39.14
N ILE A 40 13.44 -31.35 -38.97
CA ILE A 40 13.34 -32.66 -39.64
C ILE A 40 13.24 -32.49 -41.16
N VAL A 41 12.47 -31.50 -41.65
CA VAL A 41 12.39 -31.20 -43.08
C VAL A 41 13.72 -30.70 -43.63
N LEU A 42 14.45 -29.87 -42.88
CA LEU A 42 15.79 -29.39 -43.24
C LEU A 42 16.81 -30.54 -43.28
N VAL A 43 16.79 -31.44 -42.30
CA VAL A 43 17.66 -32.63 -42.26
C VAL A 43 17.32 -33.60 -43.39
N CYS A 44 16.03 -33.86 -43.67
CA CYS A 44 15.62 -34.65 -44.82
C CYS A 44 16.03 -33.99 -46.15
N TRP A 45 15.90 -32.66 -46.27
CA TRP A 45 16.31 -31.92 -47.48
C TRP A 45 17.83 -31.96 -47.68
N ILE A 46 18.62 -31.82 -46.62
CA ILE A 46 20.09 -31.99 -46.66
C ILE A 46 20.45 -33.43 -47.03
N ALA A 47 19.72 -34.43 -46.53
CA ALA A 47 19.95 -35.84 -46.86
C ALA A 47 19.58 -36.21 -48.31
N THR A 48 18.48 -35.65 -48.85
CA THR A 48 17.99 -35.99 -50.20
C THR A 48 18.53 -35.10 -51.32
N CYS A 49 18.74 -33.80 -51.07
CA CYS A 49 19.26 -32.84 -52.06
C CYS A 49 20.75 -32.51 -51.85
N GLY A 50 21.25 -32.56 -50.61
CA GLY A 50 22.65 -32.22 -50.31
C GLY A 50 23.64 -33.13 -51.03
N THR A 51 23.35 -34.41 -51.18
CA THR A 51 24.25 -35.36 -51.88
C THR A 51 24.56 -34.96 -53.33
N LYS A 52 23.66 -34.24 -54.02
CA LYS A 52 23.91 -33.71 -55.38
C LYS A 52 24.61 -32.35 -55.40
N LEU A 53 24.37 -31.50 -54.39
CA LEU A 53 25.02 -30.19 -54.24
C LEU A 53 26.49 -30.34 -53.79
N PHE A 54 26.78 -31.32 -52.94
CA PHE A 54 28.13 -31.67 -52.48
C PHE A 54 28.97 -32.42 -53.51
N GLN A 55 28.36 -33.02 -54.55
CA GLN A 55 29.11 -33.60 -55.68
C GLN A 55 29.61 -32.55 -56.68
N ALA A 56 29.03 -31.34 -56.69
CA ALA A 56 29.41 -30.27 -57.61
C ALA A 56 30.51 -29.33 -57.05
N ALA A 57 30.69 -29.29 -55.72
CA ALA A 57 31.70 -28.48 -55.06
C ALA A 57 32.80 -29.38 -54.48
N LYS A 58 34.04 -29.26 -54.98
CA LYS A 58 35.23 -29.85 -54.33
C LYS A 58 35.52 -29.06 -53.04
N LEU A 59 34.73 -29.31 -52.00
CA LEU A 59 34.96 -28.74 -50.67
C LEU A 59 36.25 -29.31 -50.09
N THR A 60 37.14 -28.43 -49.65
CA THR A 60 38.39 -28.81 -49.02
C THR A 60 38.18 -29.14 -47.54
N GLN A 61 39.12 -29.84 -46.91
CA GLN A 61 39.03 -30.24 -45.49
C GLN A 61 38.83 -29.03 -44.55
N ASN A 62 39.34 -27.85 -44.93
CA ASN A 62 39.20 -26.62 -44.16
C ASN A 62 37.76 -26.05 -44.18
N ASP A 63 37.01 -26.26 -45.26
CA ASP A 63 35.62 -25.78 -45.37
C ASP A 63 34.69 -26.57 -44.45
N TRP A 64 34.94 -27.88 -44.32
CA TRP A 64 34.23 -28.74 -43.36
C TRP A 64 34.52 -28.36 -41.91
N ILE A 65 35.77 -28.04 -41.59
CA ILE A 65 36.16 -27.57 -40.26
C ILE A 65 35.47 -26.24 -39.96
N SER A 66 35.49 -25.28 -40.90
CA SER A 66 34.81 -23.99 -40.72
C SER A 66 33.31 -24.18 -40.51
N PHE A 67 32.63 -25.01 -41.30
CA PHE A 67 31.19 -25.26 -41.14
C PHE A 67 30.84 -25.85 -39.77
N VAL A 68 31.61 -26.85 -39.30
CA VAL A 68 31.40 -27.48 -38.00
C VAL A 68 31.68 -26.50 -36.86
N VAL A 69 32.79 -25.75 -36.94
CA VAL A 69 33.15 -24.75 -35.92
C VAL A 69 32.11 -23.64 -35.85
N THR A 70 31.66 -23.10 -36.99
CA THR A 70 30.63 -22.05 -37.02
C THR A 70 29.28 -22.56 -36.51
N SER A 71 28.89 -23.80 -36.83
CA SER A 71 27.64 -24.41 -36.35
C SER A 71 27.66 -24.68 -34.84
N VAL A 72 28.78 -25.18 -34.31
CA VAL A 72 28.98 -25.38 -32.86
C VAL A 72 29.02 -24.03 -32.13
N ALA A 73 29.68 -23.02 -32.70
CA ALA A 73 29.72 -21.67 -32.15
C ALA A 73 28.31 -21.04 -32.08
N LEU A 74 27.53 -21.10 -33.17
CA LEU A 74 26.14 -20.63 -33.20
C LEU A 74 25.24 -21.36 -32.19
N THR A 75 25.37 -22.68 -32.08
CA THR A 75 24.58 -23.48 -31.13
C THR A 75 24.95 -23.16 -29.68
N SER A 76 26.23 -22.93 -29.40
CA SER A 76 26.69 -22.51 -28.08
C SER A 76 26.20 -21.10 -27.72
N ALA A 77 26.22 -20.16 -28.67
CA ALA A 77 25.71 -18.81 -28.49
C ALA A 77 24.20 -18.80 -28.19
N ASP A 78 23.41 -19.61 -28.91
CA ASP A 78 21.96 -19.75 -28.67
C ASP A 78 21.66 -20.39 -27.30
N ASN A 79 22.46 -21.37 -26.88
CA ASN A 79 22.30 -21.98 -25.56
C ASN A 79 22.65 -21.02 -24.42
N ILE A 80 23.70 -20.20 -24.61
CA ILE A 80 24.09 -19.15 -23.66
C ILE A 80 22.99 -18.08 -23.58
N LYS A 81 22.47 -17.63 -24.72
CA LYS A 81 21.38 -16.66 -24.78
C LYS A 81 20.13 -17.15 -24.04
N LYS A 82 19.71 -18.40 -24.27
CA LYS A 82 18.56 -19.00 -23.57
C LYS A 82 18.80 -19.20 -22.08
N ALA A 83 20.03 -19.53 -21.68
CA ALA A 83 20.39 -19.64 -20.27
C ALA A 83 20.34 -18.25 -19.59
N PHE A 84 20.80 -17.21 -20.27
CA PHE A 84 20.72 -15.84 -19.82
C PHE A 84 19.27 -15.35 -19.71
N GLU A 85 18.44 -15.56 -20.74
CA GLU A 85 17.01 -15.22 -20.72
C GLU A 85 16.29 -15.90 -19.55
N ARG A 86 16.50 -17.20 -19.32
CA ARG A 86 15.93 -17.91 -18.16
C ARG A 86 16.43 -17.36 -16.83
N SER A 87 17.70 -16.95 -16.75
CA SER A 87 18.26 -16.37 -15.53
C SER A 87 17.65 -15.01 -15.22
N VAL A 88 17.44 -14.18 -16.25
CA VAL A 88 16.79 -12.88 -16.13
C VAL A 88 15.31 -13.05 -15.75
N ASP A 89 14.60 -13.97 -16.42
CA ASP A 89 13.19 -14.26 -16.11
C ASP A 89 13.03 -14.78 -14.68
N ASN A 90 13.90 -15.70 -14.23
CA ASN A 90 13.87 -16.21 -12.86
C ASN A 90 14.18 -15.12 -11.84
N PHE A 91 15.13 -14.23 -12.13
CA PHE A 91 15.44 -13.10 -11.25
C PHE A 91 14.24 -12.15 -11.13
N HIS A 92 13.61 -11.80 -12.25
CA HIS A 92 12.43 -10.93 -12.28
C HIS A 92 11.23 -11.57 -11.56
N ASN A 93 10.98 -12.86 -11.80
CA ASN A 93 9.89 -13.59 -11.13
C ASN A 93 10.12 -13.71 -9.61
N ASN A 94 11.36 -13.95 -9.19
CA ASN A 94 11.71 -13.99 -7.76
C ASN A 94 11.52 -12.62 -7.09
N GLN A 95 11.88 -11.53 -7.77
CA GLN A 95 11.65 -10.15 -7.29
C GLN A 95 10.16 -9.86 -7.13
N LEU A 96 9.34 -10.20 -8.13
CA LEU A 96 7.89 -10.03 -8.07
C LEU A 96 7.26 -10.87 -6.95
N GLN A 97 7.70 -12.12 -6.78
CA GLN A 97 7.23 -12.97 -5.69
C GLN A 97 7.59 -12.41 -4.31
N GLN A 98 8.80 -11.88 -4.14
CA GLN A 98 9.21 -11.24 -2.89
C GLN A 98 8.37 -9.99 -2.59
N GLN A 99 8.07 -9.17 -3.60
CA GLN A 99 7.19 -8.01 -3.42
C GLN A 99 5.76 -8.43 -3.06
N GLN A 100 5.21 -9.45 -3.73
CA GLN A 100 3.87 -9.97 -3.41
C GLN A 100 3.81 -10.57 -2.01
N GLN A 101 4.84 -11.31 -1.59
CA GLN A 101 4.93 -11.84 -0.22
C GLN A 101 5.01 -10.73 0.82
N GLN A 102 5.80 -9.69 0.57
CA GLN A 102 5.88 -8.52 1.46
C GLN A 102 4.54 -7.79 1.56
N GLN A 103 3.83 -7.62 0.45
CA GLN A 103 2.50 -6.99 0.45
C GLN A 103 1.46 -7.85 1.19
N GLN A 104 1.50 -9.18 1.02
CA GLN A 104 0.63 -10.10 1.73
C GLN A 104 0.92 -10.11 3.24
N GLN A 105 2.19 -10.18 3.63
CA GLN A 105 2.58 -10.12 5.04
C GLN A 105 2.19 -8.79 5.69
N TYR A 106 2.36 -7.66 5.00
CA TYR A 106 1.92 -6.36 5.48
C TYR A 106 0.40 -6.32 5.69
N HIS A 107 -0.36 -6.85 4.72
CA HIS A 107 -1.81 -6.96 4.82
C HIS A 107 -2.21 -7.82 6.03
N ASP A 108 -1.65 -9.01 6.17
CA ASP A 108 -1.95 -9.93 7.28
C ASP A 108 -1.62 -9.30 8.65
N ASN A 109 -0.50 -8.59 8.77
CA ASN A 109 -0.09 -7.93 10.02
C ASN A 109 -1.00 -6.76 10.41
N VAL A 110 -1.53 -6.02 9.43
CA VAL A 110 -2.46 -4.90 9.67
C VAL A 110 -3.83 -5.42 10.12
N PHE A 111 -4.29 -6.54 9.56
CA PHE A 111 -5.66 -7.02 9.76
C PHE A 111 -5.82 -8.14 10.81
N ASN A 112 -4.81 -8.95 11.13
CA ASN A 112 -5.03 -10.18 11.93
C ASN A 112 -5.55 -9.99 13.37
N GLY A 113 -5.29 -8.87 14.05
CA GLY A 113 -5.77 -8.63 15.43
C GLY A 113 -7.16 -7.98 15.52
N ASP A 114 -7.43 -7.04 14.62
CA ASP A 114 -8.60 -6.18 14.60
C ASP A 114 -9.83 -6.86 13.92
N THR A 115 -9.56 -7.84 13.05
CA THR A 115 -10.57 -8.56 12.24
C THR A 115 -11.50 -9.48 13.02
N SER A 116 -10.98 -10.20 14.01
CA SER A 116 -11.79 -11.15 14.76
C SER A 116 -12.87 -10.46 15.61
N GLU A 117 -12.67 -9.20 16.00
CA GLU A 117 -13.65 -8.47 16.83
C GLU A 117 -14.85 -7.99 16.00
N ALA A 118 -14.62 -7.39 14.82
CA ALA A 118 -15.69 -6.98 13.91
C ALA A 118 -16.60 -8.15 13.52
N ASP A 119 -15.99 -9.30 13.17
CA ASP A 119 -16.76 -10.47 12.75
C ASP A 119 -17.58 -11.03 13.90
N ARG A 120 -16.98 -11.15 15.09
CA ARG A 120 -17.69 -11.66 16.28
C ARG A 120 -18.90 -10.80 16.61
N VAL A 121 -18.75 -9.47 16.64
CA VAL A 121 -19.86 -8.58 16.98
C VAL A 121 -20.94 -8.60 15.90
N THR A 122 -20.56 -8.63 14.63
CA THR A 122 -21.55 -8.69 13.55
C THR A 122 -22.28 -10.04 13.53
N TRP A 123 -21.59 -11.16 13.79
CA TRP A 123 -22.24 -12.48 13.97
C TRP A 123 -23.15 -12.53 15.19
N ILE A 124 -22.79 -11.87 16.30
CA ILE A 124 -23.70 -11.72 17.45
C ILE A 124 -24.97 -10.99 17.00
N GLY A 125 -24.84 -9.92 16.21
CA GLY A 125 -25.97 -9.19 15.60
C GLY A 125 -26.86 -10.10 14.75
N VAL A 126 -26.26 -10.88 13.84
CA VAL A 126 -26.96 -11.87 13.01
C VAL A 126 -27.79 -12.83 13.85
N TRP A 127 -27.19 -13.44 14.88
CA TRP A 127 -27.90 -14.40 15.74
C TRP A 127 -29.03 -13.73 16.53
N VAL A 128 -28.77 -12.55 17.10
CA VAL A 128 -29.79 -11.79 17.84
C VAL A 128 -30.96 -11.43 16.93
N ASN A 129 -30.72 -10.88 15.74
CA ASN A 129 -31.77 -10.50 14.79
C ASN A 129 -32.54 -11.73 14.28
N LEU A 130 -31.86 -12.86 14.07
CA LEU A 130 -32.51 -14.13 13.72
C LEU A 130 -33.47 -14.60 14.84
N PHE A 131 -33.00 -14.64 16.09
CA PHE A 131 -33.84 -15.06 17.22
C PHE A 131 -35.00 -14.08 17.47
N LEU A 132 -34.77 -12.77 17.33
CA LEU A 132 -35.81 -11.75 17.44
C LEU A 132 -36.86 -11.93 16.33
N SER A 133 -36.44 -12.12 15.08
CA SER A 133 -37.36 -12.30 13.95
C SER A 133 -38.22 -13.57 14.12
N VAL A 134 -37.60 -14.71 14.46
CA VAL A 134 -38.33 -15.96 14.74
C VAL A 134 -39.26 -15.82 15.93
N GLY A 135 -38.81 -15.20 17.02
CA GLY A 135 -39.62 -14.98 18.23
C GLY A 135 -40.83 -14.09 17.97
N LYS A 136 -40.63 -12.95 17.28
CA LYS A 136 -41.71 -12.04 16.88
C LYS A 136 -42.71 -12.73 15.95
N LEU A 137 -42.23 -13.52 14.98
CA LEU A 137 -43.10 -14.25 14.06
C LEU A 137 -43.94 -15.30 14.80
N ALA A 138 -43.32 -16.12 15.65
CA ALA A 138 -44.00 -17.16 16.42
C ALA A 138 -45.07 -16.55 17.34
N ILE A 139 -44.70 -15.55 18.16
CA ILE A 139 -45.62 -14.86 19.06
C ILE A 139 -46.69 -14.10 18.28
N GLY A 140 -46.34 -13.55 17.12
CA GLY A 140 -47.27 -12.83 16.25
C GLY A 140 -48.37 -13.74 15.69
N ILE A 141 -48.00 -14.95 15.26
CA ILE A 141 -48.96 -15.96 14.80
C ILE A 141 -49.83 -16.45 15.97
N THR A 142 -49.23 -16.82 17.11
CA THR A 142 -49.99 -17.35 18.26
C THR A 142 -50.89 -16.30 18.90
N SER A 143 -50.51 -15.02 18.85
CA SER A 143 -51.27 -13.90 19.40
C SER A 143 -52.19 -13.24 18.36
N HIS A 144 -52.25 -13.77 17.13
CA HIS A 144 -52.98 -13.19 16.00
C HIS A 144 -52.70 -11.70 15.76
N SER A 145 -51.46 -11.25 16.00
CA SER A 145 -51.05 -9.86 15.89
C SER A 145 -50.39 -9.60 14.54
N SER A 146 -51.10 -8.93 13.63
CA SER A 146 -50.54 -8.49 12.34
C SER A 146 -49.38 -7.51 12.50
N VAL A 147 -49.40 -6.69 13.56
CA VAL A 147 -48.34 -5.73 13.89
C VAL A 147 -47.04 -6.44 14.21
N LEU A 148 -47.08 -7.49 15.03
CA LEU A 148 -45.87 -8.23 15.42
C LEU A 148 -45.32 -9.09 14.27
N VAL A 149 -46.19 -9.61 13.41
CA VAL A 149 -45.77 -10.30 12.17
C VAL A 149 -45.09 -9.34 11.19
N ALA A 150 -45.59 -8.11 11.05
CA ALA A 150 -44.94 -7.08 10.24
C ALA A 150 -43.56 -6.69 10.82
N ASP A 151 -43.47 -6.52 12.13
CA ASP A 151 -42.21 -6.23 12.85
C ASP A 151 -41.19 -7.38 12.75
N ALA A 152 -41.64 -8.63 12.64
CA ALA A 152 -40.76 -9.77 12.35
C ALA A 152 -40.09 -9.67 10.97
N GLY A 153 -40.84 -9.17 9.97
CA GLY A 153 -40.31 -8.88 8.64
C GLY A 153 -39.28 -7.76 8.63
N HIS A 154 -39.48 -6.73 9.47
CA HIS A 154 -38.48 -5.68 9.68
C HIS A 154 -37.18 -6.24 10.27
N SER A 155 -37.28 -7.05 11.32
CA SER A 155 -36.12 -7.72 11.92
C SER A 155 -35.40 -8.69 10.96
N LEU A 156 -36.11 -9.25 9.98
CA LEU A 156 -35.51 -10.03 8.90
C LEU A 156 -34.76 -9.15 7.88
N SER A 157 -35.24 -7.94 7.61
CA SER A 157 -34.50 -6.95 6.81
C SER A 157 -33.21 -6.53 7.50
N ASP A 158 -33.21 -6.43 8.83
CA ASP A 158 -32.01 -6.09 9.60
C ASP A 158 -30.96 -7.20 9.51
N LEU A 159 -31.40 -8.46 9.51
CA LEU A 159 -30.53 -9.61 9.26
C LEU A 159 -29.84 -9.50 7.89
N PHE A 160 -30.54 -8.99 6.88
CA PHE A 160 -29.97 -8.75 5.56
C PHE A 160 -28.91 -7.63 5.58
N SER A 161 -29.13 -6.55 6.33
CA SER A 161 -28.14 -5.50 6.56
C SER A 161 -26.88 -6.02 7.28
N ASP A 162 -27.04 -6.94 8.24
CA ASP A 162 -25.90 -7.59 8.91
C ASP A 162 -25.08 -8.45 7.92
N PHE A 163 -25.75 -9.17 7.03
CA PHE A 163 -25.07 -9.94 5.97
C PHE A 163 -24.30 -9.03 5.01
N ILE A 164 -24.87 -7.89 4.64
CA ILE A 164 -24.17 -6.90 3.80
C ILE A 164 -22.95 -6.35 4.54
N THR A 165 -23.06 -6.09 5.84
CA THR A 165 -21.94 -5.64 6.67
C THR A 165 -20.84 -6.70 6.70
N LEU A 166 -21.16 -7.96 7.00
CA LEU A 166 -20.21 -9.07 6.97
C LEU A 166 -19.56 -9.24 5.59
N TRP A 167 -20.35 -9.17 4.53
CA TRP A 167 -19.84 -9.29 3.16
C TRP A 167 -18.90 -8.15 2.82
N SER A 168 -19.31 -6.91 3.08
CA SER A 168 -18.55 -5.69 2.79
C SER A 168 -17.21 -5.68 3.53
N VAL A 169 -17.22 -6.02 4.83
CA VAL A 169 -16.01 -6.14 5.64
C VAL A 169 -15.11 -7.27 5.12
N ASN A 170 -15.67 -8.44 4.79
CA ASN A 170 -14.86 -9.56 4.28
C ASN A 170 -14.24 -9.28 2.92
N VAL A 171 -14.98 -8.64 2.01
CA VAL A 171 -14.46 -8.26 0.69
C VAL A 171 -13.38 -7.19 0.83
N ALA A 172 -13.56 -6.22 1.73
CA ALA A 172 -12.57 -5.17 1.95
C ALA A 172 -11.21 -5.68 2.46
N ARG A 173 -11.21 -6.86 3.10
CA ARG A 173 -10.02 -7.58 3.58
C ARG A 173 -9.38 -8.46 2.51
N ILE A 174 -9.87 -8.47 1.28
CA ILE A 174 -9.17 -9.21 0.22
C ILE A 174 -7.90 -8.39 -0.10
N PRO A 175 -6.70 -9.02 -0.04
CA PRO A 175 -5.46 -8.32 -0.35
C PRO A 175 -5.47 -7.82 -1.80
N PRO A 176 -4.58 -6.88 -2.16
CA PRO A 176 -4.45 -6.42 -3.53
C PRO A 176 -4.29 -7.57 -4.52
N ASP A 177 -5.06 -7.51 -5.61
CA ASP A 177 -5.01 -8.48 -6.71
C ASP A 177 -4.84 -7.76 -8.06
N ASP A 178 -4.79 -8.53 -9.16
CA ASP A 178 -4.56 -7.97 -10.50
C ASP A 178 -5.70 -7.03 -10.95
N ASP A 179 -6.92 -7.25 -10.47
CA ASP A 179 -8.10 -6.42 -10.79
C ASP A 179 -8.20 -5.19 -9.86
N HIS A 180 -7.63 -5.28 -8.66
CA HIS A 180 -7.60 -4.24 -7.61
C HIS A 180 -6.17 -4.07 -7.04
N PRO A 181 -5.27 -3.38 -7.76
CA PRO A 181 -3.87 -3.23 -7.34
C PRO A 181 -3.67 -2.44 -6.03
N TYR A 182 -4.67 -1.66 -5.62
CA TYR A 182 -4.68 -0.89 -4.38
C TYR A 182 -5.45 -1.59 -3.25
N GLY A 183 -5.96 -2.80 -3.49
CA GLY A 183 -6.79 -3.55 -2.54
C GLY A 183 -8.27 -3.20 -2.61
N HIS A 184 -9.04 -3.90 -1.77
CA HIS A 184 -10.51 -3.85 -1.77
C HIS A 184 -11.10 -2.94 -0.69
N TYR A 185 -10.30 -2.13 -0.01
CA TYR A 185 -10.72 -1.35 1.17
C TYR A 185 -11.96 -0.46 0.96
N LYS A 186 -12.18 0.04 -0.26
CA LYS A 186 -13.35 0.85 -0.62
C LYS A 186 -14.69 0.09 -0.53
N PHE A 187 -14.69 -1.24 -0.48
CA PHE A 187 -15.91 -2.03 -0.32
C PHE A 187 -16.59 -1.81 1.04
N GLU A 188 -15.87 -1.37 2.09
CA GLU A 188 -16.49 -0.90 3.33
C GLU A 188 -17.35 0.35 3.09
N ALA A 189 -16.84 1.33 2.34
CA ALA A 189 -17.59 2.55 2.01
C ALA A 189 -18.85 2.23 1.18
N ILE A 190 -18.79 1.22 0.30
CA ILE A 190 -19.97 0.73 -0.44
C ILE A 190 -21.01 0.14 0.52
N GLY A 191 -20.59 -0.63 1.53
CA GLY A 191 -21.47 -1.16 2.56
C GLY A 191 -22.12 -0.04 3.39
N SER A 192 -21.34 0.94 3.84
CA SER A 192 -21.83 2.13 4.55
C SER A 192 -22.81 2.96 3.70
N LEU A 193 -22.56 3.09 2.40
CA LEU A 193 -23.47 3.74 1.46
C LEU A 193 -24.83 3.01 1.42
N PHE A 194 -24.82 1.67 1.34
CA PHE A 194 -26.05 0.88 1.35
C PHE A 194 -26.84 1.05 2.67
N LEU A 195 -26.15 0.97 3.81
CA LEU A 195 -26.76 1.11 5.13
C LEU A 195 -27.33 2.51 5.35
N SER A 196 -26.62 3.55 4.93
CA SER A 196 -27.11 4.93 5.01
C SER A 196 -28.35 5.19 4.16
N LEU A 197 -28.41 4.63 2.94
CA LEU A 197 -29.62 4.70 2.11
C LEU A 197 -30.80 3.98 2.77
N THR A 198 -30.54 2.84 3.42
CA THR A 198 -31.58 2.10 4.17
C THR A 198 -32.05 2.92 5.37
N LEU A 199 -31.15 3.55 6.12
CA LEU A 199 -31.48 4.47 7.22
C LEU A 199 -32.34 5.65 6.75
N LEU A 200 -31.98 6.29 5.64
CA LEU A 200 -32.76 7.39 5.05
C LEU A 200 -34.16 6.92 4.60
N ALA A 201 -34.25 5.73 4.02
CA ALA A 201 -35.53 5.13 3.66
C ALA A 201 -36.40 4.87 4.90
N THR A 202 -35.82 4.35 5.99
CA THR A 202 -36.50 4.15 7.28
C THR A 202 -36.95 5.48 7.90
N GLY A 203 -36.12 6.52 7.84
CA GLY A 203 -36.50 7.86 8.29
C GLY A 203 -37.69 8.42 7.50
N ALA A 204 -37.66 8.30 6.17
CA ALA A 204 -38.77 8.72 5.30
C ALA A 204 -40.05 7.91 5.53
N SER A 205 -39.93 6.61 5.81
CA SER A 205 -41.09 5.77 6.12
C SER A 205 -41.75 6.18 7.44
N VAL A 206 -40.95 6.55 8.46
CA VAL A 206 -41.49 7.05 9.75
C VAL A 206 -42.22 8.38 9.58
N VAL A 207 -41.71 9.32 8.76
CA VAL A 207 -42.43 10.57 8.46
C VAL A 207 -43.77 10.27 7.77
N SER A 208 -43.74 9.36 6.80
CA SER A 208 -44.93 8.96 6.04
C SER A 208 -45.98 8.32 6.94
N SER A 209 -45.57 7.38 7.81
CA SER A 209 -46.49 6.71 8.75
C SER A 209 -47.07 7.69 9.78
N THR A 210 -46.25 8.62 10.27
CA THR A 210 -46.67 9.62 11.26
C THR A 210 -47.71 10.58 10.69
N THR A 211 -47.52 11.05 9.45
CA THR A 211 -48.47 11.94 8.78
C THR A 211 -49.79 11.25 8.42
N THR A 212 -49.75 9.99 7.99
CA THR A 212 -50.97 9.20 7.72
C THR A 212 -51.75 8.88 8.99
N THR A 213 -51.06 8.60 10.11
CA THR A 213 -51.71 8.27 11.39
C THR A 213 -52.32 9.50 12.04
N ALA A 214 -51.66 10.66 11.96
CA ALA A 214 -52.22 11.94 12.37
C ALA A 214 -53.47 12.33 11.56
N ALA A 215 -53.52 11.99 10.28
CA ALA A 215 -54.68 12.21 9.40
C ALA A 215 -55.82 11.19 9.64
N ALA A 216 -55.49 9.98 10.07
CA ALA A 216 -56.44 8.87 10.26
C ALA A 216 -56.86 8.68 11.74
N ALA A 217 -56.99 9.77 12.50
CA ALA A 217 -57.44 9.78 13.89
C ALA A 217 -58.90 9.27 14.05
N ALA A 218 -59.14 7.97 13.88
CA ALA A 218 -60.38 7.26 14.24
C ALA A 218 -60.34 5.72 14.04
N ALA A 219 -59.19 5.07 13.88
CA ALA A 219 -59.16 3.60 13.80
C ALA A 219 -58.85 3.01 15.18
N ALA A 220 -59.75 2.18 15.71
CA ALA A 220 -59.55 1.43 16.94
C ALA A 220 -58.27 0.57 16.83
N VAL A 221 -57.16 1.10 17.33
CA VAL A 221 -55.92 0.35 17.47
C VAL A 221 -56.22 -0.81 18.40
N GLN A 222 -56.24 -2.03 17.88
CA GLN A 222 -56.30 -3.22 18.71
C GLN A 222 -55.06 -3.19 19.60
N LEU A 223 -55.25 -3.00 20.91
CA LEU A 223 -54.15 -3.00 21.85
C LEU A 223 -53.40 -4.33 21.71
N PRO A 224 -52.08 -4.31 21.48
CA PRO A 224 -51.28 -5.52 21.48
C PRO A 224 -51.46 -6.25 22.82
N GLY A 225 -51.64 -7.57 22.77
CA GLY A 225 -51.72 -8.36 23.99
C GLY A 225 -50.45 -8.23 24.85
N PRO A 226 -50.51 -8.53 26.16
CA PRO A 226 -49.35 -8.38 27.07
C PRO A 226 -48.07 -9.09 26.58
N LEU A 227 -48.21 -10.22 25.89
CA LEU A 227 -47.10 -10.96 25.28
C LEU A 227 -46.42 -10.20 24.13
N ALA A 228 -47.20 -9.50 23.29
CA ALA A 228 -46.67 -8.71 22.19
C ALA A 228 -45.89 -7.48 22.71
N LEU A 229 -46.39 -6.85 23.78
CA LEU A 229 -45.72 -5.73 24.42
C LEU A 229 -44.42 -6.16 25.13
N ALA A 230 -44.43 -7.32 25.80
CA ALA A 230 -43.21 -7.91 26.36
C ALA A 230 -42.16 -8.21 25.28
N MET A 231 -42.57 -8.80 24.14
CA MET A 231 -41.66 -9.09 23.03
C MET A 231 -41.08 -7.81 22.39
N ALA A 232 -41.90 -6.76 22.22
CA ALA A 232 -41.44 -5.46 21.74
C ALA A 232 -40.40 -4.84 22.69
N GLY A 233 -40.62 -4.92 24.01
CA GLY A 233 -39.65 -4.48 25.01
C GLY A 233 -38.32 -5.23 24.95
N ILE A 234 -38.37 -6.56 24.79
CA ILE A 234 -37.16 -7.39 24.59
C ILE A 234 -36.42 -6.99 23.32
N SER A 235 -37.13 -6.73 22.23
CA SER A 235 -36.54 -6.27 20.96
C SER A 235 -35.81 -4.94 21.14
N ILE A 236 -36.43 -3.95 21.78
CA ILE A 236 -35.82 -2.63 22.02
C ILE A 236 -34.54 -2.78 22.86
N ALA A 237 -34.62 -3.54 23.95
CA ALA A 237 -33.47 -3.76 24.83
C ALA A 237 -32.32 -4.47 24.08
N SER A 238 -32.65 -5.46 23.25
CA SER A 238 -31.66 -6.19 22.45
C SER A 238 -30.99 -5.31 21.39
N LYS A 239 -31.76 -4.45 20.71
CA LYS A 239 -31.25 -3.51 19.70
C LYS A 239 -30.36 -2.42 20.30
N GLU A 240 -30.74 -1.85 21.45
CA GLU A 240 -29.90 -0.89 22.17
C GLU A 240 -28.60 -1.54 22.69
N TRP A 241 -28.68 -2.78 23.20
CA TRP A 241 -27.49 -3.55 23.58
C TRP A 241 -26.56 -3.77 22.37
N LEU A 242 -27.14 -4.19 21.24
CA LEU A 242 -26.39 -4.42 20.00
C LEU A 242 -25.75 -3.14 19.46
N PHE A 243 -26.45 -1.99 19.54
CA PHE A 243 -25.88 -0.69 19.21
C PHE A 243 -24.62 -0.41 20.04
N ARG A 244 -24.67 -0.57 21.36
CA ARG A 244 -23.53 -0.24 22.24
C ARG A 244 -22.30 -1.07 21.93
N ILE A 245 -22.47 -2.39 21.79
CA ILE A 245 -21.33 -3.28 21.50
C ILE A 245 -20.78 -3.05 20.09
N THR A 246 -21.65 -2.85 19.10
CA THR A 246 -21.26 -2.65 17.69
C THR A 246 -20.62 -1.29 17.49
N LYS A 247 -21.13 -0.24 18.14
CA LYS A 247 -20.56 1.10 18.08
C LYS A 247 -19.18 1.14 18.74
N GLN A 248 -19.02 0.53 19.90
CA GLN A 248 -17.74 0.46 20.59
C GLN A 248 -16.67 -0.24 19.74
N VAL A 249 -17.02 -1.36 19.11
CA VAL A 249 -16.11 -2.08 18.22
C VAL A 249 -15.88 -1.33 16.92
N GLY A 250 -16.92 -0.76 16.30
CA GLY A 250 -16.80 0.04 15.09
C GLY A 250 -15.89 1.25 15.26
N ASP A 251 -15.98 1.96 16.39
CA ASP A 251 -15.12 3.10 16.71
C ASP A 251 -13.67 2.67 16.97
N ARG A 252 -13.47 1.57 17.69
CA ARG A 252 -12.14 1.01 17.96
C ARG A 252 -11.43 0.58 16.67
N LEU A 253 -12.16 -0.07 15.77
CA LEU A 253 -11.64 -0.60 14.51
C LEU A 253 -11.66 0.44 13.37
N ARG A 254 -12.19 1.64 13.63
CA ARG A 254 -12.38 2.72 12.64
C ARG A 254 -13.10 2.25 11.37
N SER A 255 -14.00 1.28 11.50
CA SER A 255 -14.71 0.70 10.37
C SER A 255 -16.00 1.47 10.12
N PRO A 256 -16.10 2.23 9.01
CA PRO A 256 -17.31 3.01 8.71
C PRO A 256 -18.53 2.12 8.50
N VAL A 257 -18.36 0.88 8.01
CA VAL A 257 -19.50 -0.03 7.77
C VAL A 257 -20.03 -0.64 9.07
N VAL A 258 -19.16 -0.98 10.02
CA VAL A 258 -19.56 -1.45 11.35
C VAL A 258 -20.23 -0.32 12.14
N ILE A 259 -19.70 0.90 12.06
CA ILE A 259 -20.32 2.10 12.67
C ILE A 259 -21.70 2.35 12.06
N ALA A 260 -21.84 2.26 10.74
CA ALA A 260 -23.13 2.42 10.07
C ALA A 260 -24.13 1.35 10.52
N ASN A 261 -23.70 0.09 10.67
CA ASN A 261 -24.57 -0.99 11.14
C ASN A 261 -25.03 -0.75 12.58
N ALA A 262 -24.15 -0.25 13.46
CA ALA A 262 -24.55 0.13 14.81
C ALA A 262 -25.66 1.19 14.80
N TRP A 263 -25.52 2.24 14.01
CA TRP A 263 -26.54 3.28 13.89
C TRP A 263 -27.85 2.77 13.28
N HIS A 264 -27.80 1.78 12.38
CA HIS A 264 -28.98 1.06 11.90
C HIS A 264 -29.75 0.39 13.05
N HIS A 265 -29.06 -0.37 13.91
CA HIS A 265 -29.69 -0.96 15.10
C HIS A 265 -30.32 0.07 16.05
N ARG A 266 -29.67 1.22 16.23
CA ARG A 266 -30.19 2.29 17.08
C ARG A 266 -31.43 2.97 16.48
N SER A 267 -31.43 3.17 15.17
CA SER A 267 -32.60 3.68 14.43
C SER A 267 -33.80 2.76 14.61
N ASP A 268 -33.62 1.43 14.53
CA ASP A 268 -34.70 0.46 14.78
C ASP A 268 -35.24 0.54 16.21
N ALA A 269 -34.33 0.67 17.19
CA ALA A 269 -34.72 0.82 18.59
C ALA A 269 -35.58 2.08 18.79
N TYR A 270 -35.20 3.21 18.18
CA TYR A 270 -35.99 4.43 18.24
C TYR A 270 -37.33 4.32 17.53
N SER A 271 -37.39 3.69 16.37
CA SER A 271 -38.65 3.43 15.68
C SER A 271 -39.60 2.57 16.53
N SER A 272 -39.05 1.54 17.20
CA SER A 272 -39.81 0.66 18.09
C SER A 272 -40.29 1.36 19.36
N ILE A 273 -39.44 2.20 19.98
CA ILE A 273 -39.80 3.02 21.15
C ILE A 273 -40.92 4.00 20.77
N LEU A 274 -40.76 4.67 19.62
CA LEU A 274 -41.77 5.58 19.11
C LEU A 274 -43.11 4.87 18.93
N ALA A 275 -43.13 3.71 18.25
CA ALA A 275 -44.35 2.94 18.06
C ALA A 275 -45.02 2.54 19.38
N LEU A 276 -44.25 2.16 20.42
CA LEU A 276 -44.79 1.89 21.75
C LEU A 276 -45.37 3.14 22.42
N LEU A 277 -44.68 4.29 22.29
CA LEU A 277 -45.19 5.57 22.78
C LEU A 277 -46.47 5.96 22.04
N SER A 278 -46.55 5.79 20.72
CA SER A 278 -47.75 6.04 19.92
C SER A 278 -48.94 5.25 20.44
N ILE A 279 -48.75 3.95 20.72
CA ILE A 279 -49.80 3.08 21.26
C ILE A 279 -50.21 3.52 22.67
N ALA A 280 -49.23 3.77 23.56
CA ALA A 280 -49.50 4.21 24.93
C ALA A 280 -50.21 5.57 24.97
N TRP A 281 -49.90 6.46 24.03
CA TRP A 281 -50.47 7.81 23.95
C TRP A 281 -51.83 7.82 23.26
N ALA A 282 -52.08 6.93 22.29
CA ALA A 282 -53.42 6.71 21.74
C ALA A 282 -54.42 6.32 22.83
N MET A 283 -53.97 5.64 23.89
CA MET A 283 -54.81 5.30 25.04
C MET A 283 -55.21 6.52 25.90
N THR A 284 -54.49 7.64 25.83
CA THR A 284 -54.81 8.87 26.60
C THR A 284 -55.64 9.89 25.81
N GLY A 285 -55.90 9.64 24.52
CA GLY A 285 -56.76 10.47 23.67
C GLY A 285 -56.11 11.72 23.08
N PHE A 286 -54.80 11.91 23.26
CA PHE A 286 -54.09 13.14 22.87
C PHE A 286 -53.17 12.93 21.65
N ALA A 287 -53.74 12.67 20.48
CA ALA A 287 -53.03 12.20 19.27
C ALA A 287 -51.95 13.16 18.69
N ALA A 288 -51.98 14.45 19.00
CA ALA A 288 -51.06 15.44 18.42
C ALA A 288 -49.61 15.33 18.95
N ALA A 289 -49.41 14.82 20.17
CA ALA A 289 -48.07 14.68 20.75
C ALA A 289 -47.25 13.55 20.08
N ASP A 290 -47.94 12.52 19.59
CA ASP A 290 -47.36 11.38 18.89
C ASP A 290 -46.70 11.82 17.57
N ALA A 291 -47.39 12.68 16.81
CA ALA A 291 -46.87 13.19 15.55
C ALA A 291 -45.58 14.00 15.72
N ALA A 292 -45.49 14.79 16.80
CA ALA A 292 -44.30 15.59 17.10
C ALA A 292 -43.10 14.69 17.47
N ALA A 293 -43.32 13.66 18.29
CA ALA A 293 -42.28 12.70 18.66
C ALA A 293 -41.77 11.93 17.43
N GLY A 294 -42.66 11.51 16.54
CA GLY A 294 -42.29 10.78 15.34
C GLY A 294 -41.49 11.59 14.34
N ILE A 295 -41.85 12.86 14.15
CA ILE A 295 -41.08 13.79 13.30
C ILE A 295 -39.69 14.03 13.89
N LEU A 296 -39.57 14.17 15.21
CA LEU A 296 -38.27 14.35 15.88
C LEU A 296 -37.36 13.14 15.65
N VAL A 297 -37.87 11.93 15.92
CA VAL A 297 -37.10 10.68 15.74
C VAL A 297 -36.70 10.50 14.28
N ALA A 298 -37.62 10.70 13.34
CA ALA A 298 -37.31 10.62 11.91
C ALA A 298 -36.24 11.64 11.49
N GLY A 299 -36.30 12.86 12.04
CA GLY A 299 -35.29 13.89 11.82
C GLY A 299 -33.90 13.45 12.28
N MET A 300 -33.78 12.85 13.48
CA MET A 300 -32.51 12.31 13.97
C MET A 300 -31.99 11.18 13.08
N ILE A 301 -32.85 10.23 12.68
CA ILE A 301 -32.48 9.12 11.79
C ILE A 301 -31.98 9.65 10.45
N CYS A 302 -32.70 10.59 9.85
CA CYS A 302 -32.32 11.20 8.58
C CYS A 302 -31.00 11.96 8.68
N MET A 303 -30.77 12.68 9.78
CA MET A 303 -29.51 13.39 10.03
C MET A 303 -28.33 12.40 10.05
N THR A 304 -28.39 11.37 10.89
CA THR A 304 -27.33 10.35 10.98
C THR A 304 -27.15 9.59 9.67
N GLY A 305 -28.25 9.22 8.99
CA GLY A 305 -28.19 8.59 7.67
C GLY A 305 -27.50 9.48 6.63
N SER A 306 -27.78 10.78 6.63
CA SER A 306 -27.16 11.73 5.70
C SER A 306 -25.68 11.96 5.99
N GLU A 307 -25.26 11.99 7.26
CA GLU A 307 -23.85 12.09 7.65
C GLU A 307 -23.05 10.88 7.14
N ILE A 308 -23.54 9.66 7.39
CA ILE A 308 -22.90 8.43 6.90
C ILE A 308 -22.88 8.39 5.37
N LEU A 309 -23.96 8.84 4.72
CA LEU A 309 -24.03 8.90 3.25
C LEU A 309 -22.95 9.83 2.68
N ILE A 310 -22.85 11.05 3.21
CA ILE A 310 -21.87 12.05 2.75
C ILE A 310 -20.45 11.51 2.95
N GLU A 311 -20.16 10.91 4.10
CA GLU A 311 -18.83 10.34 4.36
C GLU A 311 -18.52 9.17 3.42
N SER A 312 -19.49 8.28 3.17
CA SER A 312 -19.33 7.15 2.23
C SER A 312 -19.07 7.64 0.80
N VAL A 313 -19.81 8.64 0.34
CA VAL A 313 -19.61 9.26 -0.98
C VAL A 313 -18.25 9.95 -1.04
N LYS A 314 -17.86 10.67 0.01
CA LYS A 314 -16.54 11.30 0.12
C LYS A 314 -15.42 10.27 -0.02
N GLN A 315 -15.48 9.16 0.70
CA GLN A 315 -14.50 8.07 0.57
C GLN A 315 -14.47 7.45 -0.84
N LEU A 316 -15.63 7.23 -1.46
CA LEU A 316 -15.70 6.69 -2.83
C LEU A 316 -15.13 7.65 -3.88
N SER A 317 -15.27 8.96 -3.65
CA SER A 317 -14.76 10.03 -4.50
C SER A 317 -13.29 10.42 -4.25
N ASP A 318 -12.57 9.68 -3.38
CA ASP A 318 -11.21 10.01 -2.93
C ASP A 318 -11.10 11.40 -2.27
N GLY A 319 -12.13 11.80 -1.54
CA GLY A 319 -12.18 13.06 -0.80
C GLY A 319 -11.08 13.17 0.27
N ALA A 320 -10.59 14.38 0.46
CA ALA A 320 -9.52 14.68 1.42
C ALA A 320 -9.92 14.39 2.87
N ASP A 321 -9.06 13.68 3.59
CA ASP A 321 -9.08 13.59 5.05
C ASP A 321 -8.22 14.73 5.62
N SER A 322 -8.87 15.85 5.95
CA SER A 322 -8.21 17.07 6.44
C SER A 322 -7.53 16.88 7.79
N ASP A 323 -8.10 16.03 8.65
CA ASP A 323 -7.62 15.81 9.99
C ASP A 323 -6.32 15.01 9.94
N LEU A 324 -6.31 13.93 9.15
CA LEU A 324 -5.09 13.16 8.89
C LEU A 324 -4.04 13.96 8.10
N GLN A 325 -4.44 14.82 7.16
CA GLN A 325 -3.50 15.71 6.45
C GLN A 325 -2.78 16.66 7.41
N THR A 326 -3.54 17.29 8.31
CA THR A 326 -2.99 18.22 9.31
C THR A 326 -2.07 17.48 10.27
N GLU A 327 -2.50 16.32 10.77
CA GLU A 327 -1.72 15.48 11.67
C GLU A 327 -0.38 15.05 11.04
N VAL A 328 -0.41 14.57 9.79
CA VAL A 328 0.81 14.16 9.06
C VAL A 328 1.72 15.36 8.81
N PHE A 329 1.17 16.51 8.43
CA PHE A 329 1.96 17.71 8.17
C PHE A 329 2.65 18.22 9.44
N GLU A 330 1.97 18.20 10.58
CA GLU A 330 2.56 18.54 11.88
C GLU A 330 3.69 17.59 12.25
N ILE A 331 3.48 16.27 12.13
CA ILE A 331 4.52 15.27 12.40
C ILE A 331 5.74 15.51 11.54
N LEU A 332 5.57 15.73 10.23
CA LEU A 332 6.69 15.94 9.32
C LEU A 332 7.46 17.23 9.58
N ASN A 333 6.81 18.27 10.11
CA ASN A 333 7.51 19.50 10.49
C ASN A 333 8.21 19.40 11.86
N GLU A 334 7.76 18.48 12.72
CA GLU A 334 8.42 18.18 14.00
C GLU A 334 9.57 17.17 13.85
N LEU A 335 9.60 16.42 12.75
CA LEU A 335 10.65 15.46 12.47
C LEU A 335 11.97 16.19 12.16
N ASP A 336 12.91 16.09 13.09
CA ASP A 336 14.28 16.56 12.93
C ASP A 336 15.07 15.56 12.07
N ASP A 337 15.17 15.84 10.77
CA ASP A 337 15.91 15.04 9.79
C ASP A 337 16.76 15.96 8.92
N ASP A 338 18.09 15.85 9.04
CA ASP A 338 19.04 16.74 8.34
C ASP A 338 18.92 16.70 6.81
N ASP A 339 18.38 15.62 6.26
CA ASP A 339 18.27 15.43 4.81
C ASP A 339 16.91 15.88 4.24
N VAL A 340 16.01 16.40 5.08
CA VAL A 340 14.69 16.94 4.69
C VAL A 340 14.69 18.45 4.90
N ILE A 341 14.50 19.21 3.82
CA ILE A 341 14.50 20.67 3.85
C ILE A 341 13.12 21.20 4.29
N ALA A 342 12.07 20.68 3.67
CA ALA A 342 10.69 21.10 3.92
C ALA A 342 9.68 20.05 3.45
N THR A 343 8.46 20.10 3.99
CA THR A 343 7.33 19.33 3.45
C THR A 343 6.49 20.22 2.53
N THR A 344 6.41 19.88 1.24
CA THR A 344 5.73 20.71 0.24
C THR A 344 4.23 20.41 0.16
N SER A 345 3.85 19.14 0.18
CA SER A 345 2.44 18.76 0.07
C SER A 345 2.14 17.45 0.78
N VAL A 346 0.97 17.39 1.41
CA VAL A 346 0.42 16.19 2.04
C VAL A 346 -0.99 16.01 1.51
N ARG A 347 -1.28 14.84 0.95
CA ARG A 347 -2.62 14.45 0.53
C ARG A 347 -2.96 13.17 1.25
N ALA A 348 -3.96 13.21 2.10
CA ALA A 348 -4.51 12.03 2.77
C ALA A 348 -5.94 11.80 2.34
N ARG A 349 -6.30 10.52 2.19
CA ARG A 349 -7.65 10.05 1.91
C ARG A 349 -7.93 8.78 2.72
N GLN A 350 -9.16 8.65 3.19
CA GLN A 350 -9.63 7.46 3.88
C GLN A 350 -10.12 6.40 2.88
N MET A 351 -9.85 5.13 3.17
CA MET A 351 -10.30 3.98 2.40
C MET A 351 -10.84 2.91 3.37
N GLY A 352 -12.12 2.99 3.72
CA GLY A 352 -12.70 2.08 4.70
C GLY A 352 -12.03 2.24 6.08
N SER A 353 -11.54 1.13 6.62
CA SER A 353 -10.77 1.08 7.87
C SER A 353 -9.28 1.48 7.71
N ALA A 354 -8.80 1.65 6.48
CA ALA A 354 -7.44 2.06 6.16
C ALA A 354 -7.38 3.53 5.66
N ALA A 355 -6.18 4.08 5.54
CA ALA A 355 -5.93 5.38 4.93
C ALA A 355 -4.72 5.35 3.99
N SER A 356 -4.76 6.17 2.95
CA SER A 356 -3.67 6.37 1.99
C SER A 356 -3.18 7.80 2.13
N VAL A 357 -1.87 7.95 2.33
CA VAL A 357 -1.21 9.26 2.49
C VAL A 357 -0.10 9.38 1.45
N ASP A 358 -0.19 10.42 0.63
CA ASP A 358 0.87 10.83 -0.28
C ASP A 358 1.56 12.05 0.32
N VAL A 359 2.88 11.96 0.47
CA VAL A 359 3.71 13.04 1.00
C VAL A 359 4.74 13.44 -0.05
N THR A 360 4.95 14.74 -0.21
CA THR A 360 6.07 15.28 -1.00
C THR A 360 6.98 16.08 -0.07
N VAL A 361 8.22 15.64 0.03
CA VAL A 361 9.28 16.30 0.79
C VAL A 361 10.33 16.89 -0.15
N GLU A 362 10.87 18.04 0.23
CA GLU A 362 12.00 18.69 -0.42
C GLU A 362 13.31 18.18 0.19
N ILE A 363 14.25 17.80 -0.66
CA ILE A 363 15.54 17.22 -0.27
C ILE A 363 16.68 17.97 -0.98
N PRO A 364 17.91 17.94 -0.46
CA PRO A 364 19.07 18.53 -1.13
C PRO A 364 19.31 17.95 -2.53
N SER A 365 19.63 18.82 -3.51
CA SER A 365 19.85 18.44 -4.91
C SER A 365 21.13 17.63 -5.16
N VAL A 366 22.02 17.59 -4.18
CA VAL A 366 23.32 16.89 -4.25
C VAL A 366 23.24 15.40 -3.87
N LEU A 367 22.06 14.92 -3.45
CA LEU A 367 21.87 13.54 -3.04
C LEU A 367 21.87 12.57 -4.22
N SER A 368 22.51 11.43 -4.04
CA SER A 368 22.39 10.31 -4.97
C SER A 368 20.97 9.72 -4.93
N THR A 369 20.54 9.05 -6.00
CA THR A 369 19.24 8.37 -6.03
C THR A 369 19.09 7.32 -4.92
N THR A 370 20.19 6.65 -4.57
CA THR A 370 20.23 5.71 -3.44
C THR A 370 20.04 6.40 -2.10
N ALA A 371 20.63 7.58 -1.91
CA ALA A 371 20.43 8.39 -0.72
C ALA A 371 18.99 8.90 -0.63
N THR A 372 18.41 9.39 -1.73
CA THR A 372 16.99 9.78 -1.78
C THR A 372 16.06 8.67 -1.31
N ARG A 373 16.29 7.43 -1.76
CA ARG A 373 15.49 6.27 -1.34
C ARG A 373 15.69 5.93 0.14
N ALA A 374 16.88 6.14 0.69
CA ALA A 374 17.14 5.98 2.11
C ALA A 374 16.37 7.01 2.95
N VAL A 375 16.37 8.28 2.52
CA VAL A 375 15.57 9.36 3.14
C VAL A 375 14.08 9.03 3.09
N GLU A 376 13.56 8.61 1.94
CA GLU A 376 12.15 8.20 1.77
C GLU A 376 11.73 7.13 2.79
N ASN A 377 12.53 6.06 2.92
CA ASN A 377 12.26 4.99 3.86
C ASN A 377 12.30 5.46 5.31
N ARG A 378 13.28 6.30 5.67
CA ARG A 378 13.44 6.83 7.01
C ARG A 378 12.27 7.73 7.40
N VAL A 379 11.88 8.66 6.54
CA VAL A 379 10.70 9.53 6.73
C VAL A 379 9.43 8.69 6.87
N LYS A 380 9.23 7.70 5.99
CA LYS A 380 8.07 6.81 6.05
C LYS A 380 7.97 6.09 7.39
N GLN A 381 9.08 5.52 7.89
CA GLN A 381 9.10 4.79 9.14
C GLN A 381 8.83 5.70 10.35
N ARG A 382 9.54 6.83 10.43
CA ARG A 382 9.35 7.79 11.51
C ARG A 382 7.90 8.31 11.55
N LEU A 383 7.33 8.61 10.37
CA LEU A 383 5.94 9.03 10.25
C LEU A 383 4.96 7.96 10.77
N LEU A 384 5.15 6.69 10.40
CA LEU A 384 4.30 5.59 10.86
C LEU A 384 4.37 5.39 12.39
N VAL A 385 5.57 5.48 12.95
CA VAL A 385 5.79 5.36 14.41
C VAL A 385 5.13 6.52 15.16
N GLU A 386 5.27 7.75 14.68
CA GLU A 386 4.71 8.92 15.35
C GLU A 386 3.18 8.96 15.25
N LEU A 387 2.61 8.61 14.09
CA LEU A 387 1.17 8.48 13.90
C LEU A 387 0.58 7.43 14.86
N ALA A 388 1.25 6.28 15.00
CA ALA A 388 0.87 5.24 15.96
C ALA A 388 0.88 5.77 17.40
N ARG A 389 1.89 6.59 17.76
CA ARG A 389 2.00 7.19 19.09
C ARG A 389 0.89 8.21 19.37
N ARG A 390 0.65 9.15 18.44
CA ARG A 390 -0.34 10.24 18.60
C ARG A 390 -1.78 9.74 18.69
N ARG A 391 -2.12 8.70 17.92
CA ARG A 391 -3.49 8.18 17.85
C ARG A 391 -3.92 7.41 19.10
N GLY A 392 -3.03 7.25 20.08
CA GLY A 392 -3.34 6.57 21.34
C GLY A 392 -3.87 5.16 21.12
N GLU A 393 -3.60 4.57 19.94
CA GLU A 393 -3.95 3.21 19.63
C GLU A 393 -3.20 2.37 20.66
N SER A 394 -3.94 1.89 21.67
CA SER A 394 -3.56 0.74 22.48
C SER A 394 -3.55 -0.46 21.55
N PHE A 395 -2.62 -0.45 20.61
CA PHE A 395 -2.00 -1.65 20.15
C PHE A 395 -1.58 -2.38 21.43
N SER A 396 -2.05 -3.62 21.59
CA SER A 396 -1.42 -4.53 22.54
C SER A 396 0.08 -4.40 22.30
N LYS A 397 0.76 -3.72 23.22
CA LYS A 397 2.17 -3.30 23.09
C LYS A 397 3.05 -4.48 22.72
N GLU A 398 2.62 -5.69 23.03
CA GLU A 398 3.37 -6.91 22.78
C GLU A 398 3.09 -7.55 21.42
N GLU A 399 1.98 -7.27 20.73
CA GLU A 399 1.62 -8.01 19.50
C GLU A 399 1.95 -7.25 18.22
N LYS A 400 1.70 -5.94 18.17
CA LYS A 400 2.10 -5.11 17.00
C LYS A 400 3.53 -4.62 17.11
N GLU A 401 4.05 -4.39 18.31
CA GLU A 401 5.50 -4.21 18.47
C GLU A 401 6.22 -5.52 18.15
N LEU A 402 5.63 -6.69 18.42
CA LEU A 402 6.18 -7.97 17.94
C LEU A 402 5.95 -8.17 16.44
N ALA A 403 4.87 -7.72 15.81
CA ALA A 403 4.69 -7.81 14.35
C ALA A 403 5.61 -6.86 13.60
N ILE A 404 5.76 -5.62 14.08
CA ILE A 404 6.75 -4.65 13.59
C ILE A 404 8.16 -5.17 13.89
N ARG A 405 8.44 -5.69 15.09
CA ARG A 405 9.72 -6.35 15.42
C ARG A 405 9.93 -7.64 14.64
N GLN A 406 8.90 -8.38 14.23
CA GLN A 406 8.98 -9.61 13.45
C GLN A 406 9.17 -9.30 11.96
N GLU A 407 8.60 -8.20 11.48
CA GLU A 407 8.87 -7.62 10.16
C GLU A 407 10.31 -7.06 10.12
N LEU A 408 10.75 -6.40 11.20
CA LEU A 408 12.15 -6.01 11.44
C LEU A 408 13.10 -7.22 11.66
N GLN A 409 12.61 -8.33 12.24
CA GLN A 409 13.42 -9.53 12.52
C GLN A 409 13.46 -10.51 11.34
N GLN A 410 12.44 -10.56 10.49
CA GLN A 410 12.43 -11.36 9.24
C GLN A 410 13.14 -10.64 8.09
N GLN A 411 13.25 -9.30 8.15
CA GLN A 411 14.26 -8.55 7.38
C GLN A 411 15.70 -8.79 7.87
N GLN A 412 15.87 -9.52 8.99
CA GLN A 412 17.11 -10.06 9.56
C GLN A 412 18.43 -9.46 9.03
N GLN A 413 18.74 -8.22 9.43
CA GLN A 413 19.82 -7.93 10.38
C GLN A 413 19.84 -6.40 10.66
N THR A 414 19.74 -6.02 11.93
CA THR A 414 20.02 -4.69 12.52
C THR A 414 19.16 -3.49 12.09
N LEU A 415 18.29 -3.08 13.01
CA LEU A 415 17.89 -1.70 13.31
C LEU A 415 17.98 -0.69 12.14
N LEU A 416 16.85 -0.48 11.47
CA LEU A 416 16.56 0.72 10.67
C LEU A 416 16.60 2.03 11.50
N ASP A 417 16.82 1.94 12.82
CA ASP A 417 16.89 3.09 13.72
C ASP A 417 18.14 3.96 13.53
N ASP A 418 19.12 3.57 12.71
CA ASP A 418 20.34 4.36 12.56
C ASP A 418 20.95 4.30 11.16
N MET A 419 20.15 4.46 10.09
CA MET A 419 20.75 4.92 8.84
C MET A 419 21.13 6.40 9.03
N PRO A 420 22.44 6.71 9.17
CA PRO A 420 22.87 8.07 9.45
C PRO A 420 22.40 9.00 8.32
N SER A 421 22.12 10.26 8.69
CA SER A 421 21.81 11.26 7.67
C SER A 421 22.99 11.39 6.70
N THR A 422 22.68 11.61 5.43
CA THR A 422 23.72 11.86 4.43
C THR A 422 24.56 13.06 4.81
N THR A 423 23.92 14.05 5.41
CA THR A 423 24.54 15.24 5.98
C THR A 423 25.52 14.88 7.09
N TYR A 424 25.16 13.98 8.01
CA TYR A 424 26.06 13.49 9.05
C TYR A 424 27.31 12.81 8.46
N ILE A 425 27.12 11.90 7.49
CA ILE A 425 28.25 11.20 6.83
C ILE A 425 29.15 12.20 6.12
N GLU A 426 28.58 13.15 5.38
CA GLU A 426 29.34 14.19 4.70
C GLU A 426 30.17 15.02 5.69
N GLN A 427 29.59 15.40 6.83
CA GLN A 427 30.31 16.15 7.87
C GLN A 427 31.48 15.33 8.46
N GLN A 428 31.28 14.03 8.73
CA GLN A 428 32.35 13.15 9.21
C GLN A 428 33.50 13.04 8.21
N VAL A 429 33.17 12.83 6.93
CA VAL A 429 34.16 12.75 5.85
C VAL A 429 34.95 14.05 5.73
N ARG A 430 34.26 15.21 5.77
CA ARG A 430 34.91 16.54 5.73
C ARG A 430 35.80 16.79 6.94
N ASN A 431 35.41 16.33 8.13
CA ASN A 431 36.20 16.48 9.34
C ASN A 431 37.48 15.63 9.29
N GLU A 432 37.39 14.37 8.86
CA GLU A 432 38.56 13.51 8.69
C GLU A 432 39.52 14.06 7.62
N ALA A 433 38.99 14.57 6.50
CA ALA A 433 39.82 15.19 5.47
C ALA A 433 40.54 16.47 5.97
N LYS A 434 39.90 17.27 6.84
CA LYS A 434 40.53 18.44 7.48
C LYS A 434 41.68 18.07 8.41
N LEU A 435 41.60 16.93 9.10
CA LEU A 435 42.69 16.46 9.97
C LEU A 435 43.98 16.14 9.20
N MET A 436 43.90 15.94 7.88
CA MET A 436 45.06 15.72 7.01
C MET A 436 45.68 17.03 6.48
N TYR A 437 45.24 18.19 6.95
CA TYR A 437 45.90 19.48 6.66
C TYR A 437 47.36 19.47 7.18
N PRO A 438 48.36 19.96 6.41
CA PRO A 438 48.27 20.76 5.19
C PRO A 438 48.22 19.97 3.87
N LYS A 439 48.21 18.63 3.89
CA LYS A 439 48.26 17.81 2.65
C LYS A 439 47.01 18.02 1.77
N ILE A 440 45.84 18.12 2.41
CA ILE A 440 44.55 18.36 1.74
C ILE A 440 44.17 19.82 1.94
N ARG A 441 43.96 20.54 0.82
CA ARG A 441 43.58 21.95 0.83
C ARG A 441 42.08 22.12 1.11
N SER A 442 41.24 21.35 0.41
CA SER A 442 39.78 21.38 0.56
C SER A 442 39.11 20.12 0.03
N VAL A 443 37.92 19.82 0.57
CA VAL A 443 36.98 18.83 0.00
C VAL A 443 35.93 19.59 -0.80
N GLU A 444 35.88 19.38 -2.11
CA GLU A 444 34.97 20.07 -3.01
C GLU A 444 33.56 19.49 -2.95
N GLY A 445 33.46 18.16 -2.88
CA GLY A 445 32.18 17.46 -2.84
C GLY A 445 32.31 16.10 -2.18
N VAL A 446 31.23 15.66 -1.56
CA VAL A 446 31.07 14.31 -1.01
C VAL A 446 29.74 13.79 -1.50
N THR A 447 29.75 12.70 -2.26
CA THR A 447 28.55 12.01 -2.72
C THR A 447 28.41 10.70 -1.97
N VAL A 448 27.32 10.57 -1.24
CA VAL A 448 27.02 9.40 -0.43
C VAL A 448 26.12 8.46 -1.21
N HIS A 449 26.52 7.20 -1.33
CA HIS A 449 25.77 6.14 -1.98
C HIS A 449 25.44 5.05 -0.95
N PHE A 450 24.18 4.64 -0.90
CA PHE A 450 23.73 3.54 -0.04
C PHE A 450 23.62 2.28 -0.90
N THR A 451 24.61 1.39 -0.78
CA THR A 451 24.63 0.11 -1.51
C THR A 451 23.74 -0.94 -0.83
N SER A 452 23.61 -0.85 0.50
CA SER A 452 22.70 -1.65 1.33
C SER A 452 22.37 -0.88 2.61
N GLN A 453 21.51 -1.43 3.47
CA GLN A 453 21.08 -0.82 4.73
C GLN A 453 22.24 -0.53 5.71
N HIS A 454 23.41 -1.16 5.54
CA HIS A 454 24.58 -1.00 6.42
C HIS A 454 25.88 -0.67 5.68
N SER A 455 25.83 -0.58 4.35
CA SER A 455 27.01 -0.30 3.54
C SER A 455 26.87 1.03 2.84
N VAL A 456 27.60 2.01 3.35
CA VAL A 456 27.73 3.31 2.69
C VAL A 456 29.01 3.30 1.87
N THR A 457 28.88 3.69 0.61
CA THR A 457 30.01 3.96 -0.26
C THR A 457 30.06 5.44 -0.53
N VAL A 458 31.24 6.06 -0.34
CA VAL A 458 31.37 7.51 -0.44
C VAL A 458 32.35 7.89 -1.54
N ASP A 459 31.91 8.81 -2.39
CA ASP A 459 32.68 9.40 -3.46
C ASP A 459 33.13 10.79 -3.00
N VAL A 460 34.43 11.00 -2.83
CA VAL A 460 34.99 12.23 -2.25
C VAL A 460 35.84 12.95 -3.27
N ASN A 461 35.48 14.19 -3.60
CA ASN A 461 36.25 15.07 -4.47
C ASN A 461 37.16 15.96 -3.62
N VAL A 462 38.47 15.82 -3.77
CA VAL A 462 39.47 16.49 -2.92
C VAL A 462 40.45 17.30 -3.75
N ARG A 463 40.77 18.51 -3.28
CA ARG A 463 41.86 19.35 -3.80
C ARG A 463 43.06 19.27 -2.87
N ILE A 464 44.23 18.99 -3.45
CA ILE A 464 45.49 18.79 -2.73
C ILE A 464 46.29 20.10 -2.75
N THR A 465 47.08 20.33 -1.70
CA THR A 465 48.00 21.48 -1.64
C THR A 465 49.22 21.18 -2.53
N GLU A 466 49.48 22.04 -3.51
CA GLU A 466 50.75 21.99 -4.25
C GLU A 466 51.86 22.49 -3.34
N ASP A 467 52.74 21.59 -2.89
CA ASP A 467 53.99 21.96 -2.22
C ASP A 467 55.05 22.27 -3.29
N ASP A 468 55.65 23.45 -3.16
CA ASP A 468 56.51 24.18 -4.09
C ASP A 468 57.71 23.42 -4.73
N GLU A 469 57.99 23.89 -5.96
CA GLU A 469 59.26 24.13 -6.68
C GLU A 469 60.15 23.01 -7.27
N ASP A 470 60.03 21.71 -6.95
CA ASP A 470 61.05 20.76 -7.46
C ASP A 470 60.55 19.37 -7.90
N SER A 471 59.29 19.26 -8.35
CA SER A 471 58.71 17.97 -8.72
C SER A 471 58.65 17.75 -10.23
N THR A 472 59.44 16.78 -10.71
CA THR A 472 59.13 16.09 -11.97
C THR A 472 57.70 15.53 -11.89
N GLU A 473 56.96 15.58 -12.99
CA GLU A 473 55.54 15.17 -13.12
C GLU A 473 55.24 13.81 -12.46
N ASN A 474 56.19 12.86 -12.55
CA ASN A 474 56.10 11.53 -11.94
C ASN A 474 56.13 11.53 -10.40
N ASN A 475 56.84 12.47 -9.76
CA ASN A 475 56.96 12.53 -8.30
C ASN A 475 55.74 13.21 -7.65
N ALA A 476 55.16 14.21 -8.33
CA ALA A 476 53.90 14.83 -7.93
C ALA A 476 52.74 13.81 -7.94
N LEU A 477 52.57 13.07 -9.06
CA LEU A 477 51.56 12.01 -9.18
C LEU A 477 51.70 10.92 -8.12
N ARG A 478 52.94 10.60 -7.70
CA ARG A 478 53.20 9.60 -6.66
C ARG A 478 52.72 10.09 -5.28
N LYS A 479 53.03 11.33 -4.90
CA LYS A 479 52.59 11.94 -3.64
C LYS A 479 51.07 12.06 -3.57
N VAL A 480 50.45 12.51 -4.66
CA VAL A 480 48.99 12.60 -4.80
C VAL A 480 48.30 11.26 -4.55
N ARG A 481 48.80 10.17 -5.15
CA ARG A 481 48.27 8.81 -4.92
C ARG A 481 48.46 8.34 -3.49
N GLU A 482 49.56 8.71 -2.85
CA GLU A 482 49.84 8.37 -1.45
C GLU A 482 48.82 9.04 -0.53
N TYR A 483 48.54 10.34 -0.73
CA TYR A 483 47.55 11.08 0.05
C TYR A 483 46.13 10.56 -0.17
N ALA A 484 45.75 10.25 -1.42
CA ALA A 484 44.46 9.63 -1.70
C ALA A 484 44.32 8.26 -1.01
N ARG A 485 45.36 7.43 -1.03
CA ARG A 485 45.33 6.11 -0.38
C ARG A 485 45.26 6.22 1.15
N GLU A 486 45.96 7.18 1.73
CA GLU A 486 45.93 7.47 3.17
C GLU A 486 44.54 7.96 3.61
N LEU A 487 43.93 8.88 2.86
CA LEU A 487 42.57 9.34 3.12
C LEU A 487 41.55 8.20 2.99
N LYS A 488 41.67 7.37 1.94
CA LYS A 488 40.79 6.20 1.74
C LYS A 488 40.85 5.27 2.95
N GLY A 489 42.07 4.92 3.36
CA GLY A 489 42.28 4.04 4.51
C GLY A 489 41.72 4.63 5.80
N ASN A 490 41.88 5.94 6.03
CA ASN A 490 41.31 6.60 7.20
C ASN A 490 39.78 6.57 7.19
N LEU A 491 39.14 6.85 6.05
CA LEU A 491 37.68 6.80 5.94
C LEU A 491 37.15 5.39 6.18
N GLU A 492 37.75 4.37 5.55
CA GLU A 492 37.29 2.97 5.66
C GLU A 492 37.60 2.33 7.03
N THR A 493 38.58 2.83 7.78
CA THR A 493 38.95 2.26 9.10
C THR A 493 38.36 3.00 10.29
N LYS A 494 38.24 4.34 10.21
CA LYS A 494 37.75 5.16 11.32
C LYS A 494 36.25 5.35 11.31
N LEU A 495 35.62 5.37 10.13
CA LEU A 495 34.16 5.54 10.00
C LEU A 495 33.54 4.19 9.70
N HIS A 496 32.93 3.58 10.72
CA HIS A 496 32.42 2.21 10.69
C HIS A 496 31.23 2.06 9.72
N GLU A 497 30.58 3.18 9.41
CA GLU A 497 29.45 3.29 8.51
C GLU A 497 29.87 3.20 7.03
N ILE A 498 31.13 3.52 6.71
CA ILE A 498 31.67 3.56 5.35
C ILE A 498 32.35 2.23 5.02
N GLU A 499 31.74 1.43 4.14
CA GLU A 499 32.33 0.16 3.67
C GLU A 499 33.45 0.42 2.67
N SER A 500 33.26 1.37 1.77
CA SER A 500 34.29 1.73 0.79
C SER A 500 34.26 3.20 0.43
N ALA A 501 35.45 3.77 0.23
CA ALA A 501 35.62 5.14 -0.19
C ALA A 501 36.32 5.21 -1.57
N GLN A 502 35.75 6.01 -2.47
CA GLN A 502 36.37 6.39 -3.73
C GLN A 502 36.80 7.85 -3.64
N ILE A 503 38.05 8.12 -3.97
CA ILE A 503 38.59 9.47 -3.90
C ILE A 503 38.92 9.93 -5.31
N TYR A 504 38.27 11.00 -5.70
CA TYR A 504 38.52 11.73 -6.93
C TYR A 504 39.34 12.96 -6.61
N LEU A 505 40.25 13.24 -7.52
CA LEU A 505 41.22 14.29 -7.34
C LEU A 505 40.95 15.38 -8.35
N ASP A 506 40.66 16.57 -7.84
CA ASP A 506 40.61 17.77 -8.67
C ASP A 506 42.02 18.36 -8.74
N LEU A 507 42.63 18.26 -9.92
CA LEU A 507 43.95 18.81 -10.23
C LEU A 507 43.85 20.12 -11.01
N ASN A 508 42.66 20.71 -11.12
CA ASN A 508 42.48 21.87 -11.96
C ASN A 508 43.17 23.11 -11.35
N THR A 509 44.18 23.61 -12.06
CA THR A 509 44.94 24.82 -11.70
C THR A 509 44.21 26.06 -12.23
N ASP A 510 43.29 26.65 -11.47
CA ASP A 510 42.59 27.93 -11.70
C ASP A 510 42.07 28.26 -13.13
N ASN A 511 42.12 27.32 -14.09
CA ASN A 511 41.64 27.42 -15.46
C ASN A 511 40.54 26.38 -15.66
N ASP A 512 39.42 26.81 -16.24
CA ASP A 512 38.12 26.15 -16.44
C ASP A 512 38.09 24.79 -17.20
N ASP A 513 39.20 24.06 -17.31
CA ASP A 513 39.30 22.84 -18.12
C ASP A 513 39.07 21.56 -17.28
N GLY A 514 37.83 21.32 -16.84
CA GLY A 514 37.40 20.23 -15.93
C GLY A 514 37.89 18.80 -16.25
N LYS A 515 39.14 18.49 -15.92
CA LYS A 515 39.76 17.16 -16.04
C LYS A 515 39.88 16.50 -14.67
N TYR A 516 39.02 15.51 -14.41
CA TYR A 516 39.09 14.65 -13.24
C TYR A 516 39.97 13.40 -13.53
N LEU A 517 40.86 13.03 -12.61
CA LEU A 517 41.56 11.74 -12.64
C LEU A 517 40.89 10.76 -11.69
N THR A 518 40.49 9.60 -12.22
CA THR A 518 39.88 8.50 -11.46
C THR A 518 40.96 7.49 -11.03
N LEU A 519 40.93 7.06 -9.76
CA LEU A 519 41.79 6.00 -9.24
C LEU A 519 40.97 4.74 -8.97
N ASN A 520 40.80 3.90 -10.00
CA ASN A 520 40.13 2.60 -9.85
C ASN A 520 41.06 1.54 -9.23
N ASN A 521 40.47 0.59 -8.51
CA ASN A 521 41.14 -0.52 -7.79
C ASN A 521 41.95 -1.49 -8.68
N SER A 522 42.09 -1.22 -9.97
CA SER A 522 42.94 -1.97 -10.89
C SER A 522 43.78 -0.99 -11.70
N THR A 523 45.07 -1.31 -11.80
CA THR A 523 46.23 -0.78 -12.55
C THR A 523 46.04 0.02 -13.86
N SER A 524 45.00 0.84 -14.06
CA SER A 524 44.85 1.70 -15.23
C SER A 524 44.28 3.07 -14.89
N VAL A 525 45.02 4.12 -15.26
CA VAL A 525 44.55 5.51 -15.30
C VAL A 525 43.61 5.66 -16.48
N SER A 526 42.34 5.95 -16.25
CA SER A 526 41.40 6.35 -17.30
C SER A 526 41.03 7.82 -17.15
N SER A 527 41.41 8.63 -18.13
CA SER A 527 40.89 9.97 -18.32
C SER A 527 39.46 9.88 -18.88
N SER A 528 38.45 10.17 -18.09
CA SER A 528 37.07 10.27 -18.58
C SER A 528 36.76 11.72 -18.97
N SER A 529 36.75 12.00 -20.27
CA SER A 529 36.22 13.24 -20.83
C SER A 529 34.77 13.02 -21.30
N SER A 530 33.78 13.33 -20.47
CA SER A 530 32.48 13.87 -20.90
C SER A 530 31.51 13.95 -19.72
N LEU A 531 31.31 15.15 -19.20
CA LEU A 531 30.01 15.61 -18.69
C LEU A 531 29.88 17.04 -19.23
N ALA A 532 29.04 17.18 -20.25
CA ALA A 532 28.58 18.46 -20.79
C ALA A 532 27.09 18.59 -20.40
N PRO A 533 26.57 19.82 -20.34
CA PRO A 533 25.72 20.35 -19.26
C PRO A 533 24.32 19.75 -19.13
#